data_AF-A0A2V6KU78-F1
#
_entry.id   AF-A0A2V6KU78-F1
#
_cell.length_a   1.000
_cell.length_b   1.000
_cell.length_c   1.000
_cell.angle_alpha   90.00
_cell.angle_beta   90.00
_cell.angle_gamma   90.00
#
_symmetry.space_group_name_H-M   'P 1'
#
loop_
_entity.id
_entity.type
_entity.pdbx_description
1 polymer ?
#
loop_
_entity_poly.entity_id
_entity_poly.type
_entity_poly.pdbx_seq_one_letter_code
_entity_poly.pdbx_strand_id
1 'polypeptide(L)'
;MRQIAVIKLLNTSGFENVANGTDPLLNNASGSYNDAVGTFALLHNIGGSSNKVFGNAALSQNRYAGDNTAIGDFTLANNDMTENNAAYFNTAVGA
;
A
#
# COMPACT_ATOMS: atom_id res chain seq x y z
N MET A 1 0.26 -11.64 19.66
CA MET A 1 1.65 -11.50 19.16
C MET A 1 1.87 -12.45 18.00
N ARG A 2 1.55 -12.03 16.77
CA ARG A 2 1.94 -12.72 15.52
C ARG A 2 2.05 -11.68 14.41
N GLN A 3 3.21 -11.08 14.23
CA GLN A 3 3.61 -10.54 12.94
C GLN A 3 5.04 -11.01 12.68
N ILE A 4 5.16 -11.79 11.61
CA ILE A 4 6.40 -12.35 11.08
C ILE A 4 7.20 -11.18 10.49
N ALA A 5 8.49 -11.11 10.84
CA ALA A 5 9.47 -10.09 10.44
C ALA A 5 9.55 -9.93 8.90
N VAL A 6 9.91 -8.80 8.28
CA VAL A 6 11.10 -7.95 8.40
C VAL A 6 10.76 -6.60 7.72
N ILE A 7 11.35 -5.49 8.21
CA ILE A 7 11.20 -4.07 7.79
C ILE A 7 10.32 -3.27 8.75
N LYS A 8 10.87 -2.13 9.16
CA LYS A 8 10.41 -1.28 10.26
C LYS A 8 9.23 -0.43 9.76
N LEU A 9 8.00 -0.88 10.01
CA LEU A 9 6.80 -0.07 9.72
C LEU A 9 6.79 1.16 10.64
N LEU A 10 6.55 2.35 10.07
CA LEU A 10 6.10 3.53 10.80
C LEU A 10 4.57 3.51 11.05
N ASN A 11 3.98 2.32 11.23
CA ASN A 11 2.58 2.19 11.59
C ASN A 11 2.37 2.75 13.00
N THR A 12 1.89 3.98 13.07
CA THR A 12 1.57 4.64 14.34
C THR A 12 0.25 4.12 14.92
N SER A 13 -0.71 3.69 14.10
CA SER A 13 -1.98 3.13 14.58
C SER A 13 -2.64 2.04 13.70
N GLY A 14 -2.15 1.79 12.49
CA GLY A 14 -2.71 0.76 11.58
C GLY A 14 -2.37 -0.69 11.96
N PHE A 15 -3.30 -1.62 11.75
CA PHE A 15 -3.15 -3.04 12.10
C PHE A 15 -3.45 -4.00 10.94
N GLU A 16 -3.03 -5.26 11.08
CA GLU A 16 -3.30 -6.35 10.12
C GLU A 16 -2.82 -6.10 8.69
N ASN A 17 -1.66 -5.45 8.54
CA ASN A 17 -0.99 -5.31 7.25
C ASN A 17 -0.02 -6.47 7.01
N VAL A 18 0.06 -6.96 5.78
CA VAL A 18 1.06 -7.92 5.30
C VAL A 18 2.04 -7.18 4.40
N ALA A 19 3.34 -7.29 4.69
CA ALA A 19 4.39 -6.63 3.92
C ALA A 19 5.44 -7.68 3.52
N ASN A 20 5.65 -7.88 2.22
CA ASN A 20 6.61 -8.84 1.68
C ASN A 20 7.37 -8.25 0.49
N GLY A 21 8.63 -7.89 0.68
CA GLY A 21 9.46 -7.27 -0.34
C GLY A 21 10.51 -6.34 0.29
N THR A 22 11.17 -5.53 -0.53
CA THR A 22 12.07 -4.47 -0.03
C THR A 22 11.28 -3.17 0.18
N ASP A 23 11.29 -2.67 1.41
CA ASP A 23 10.58 -1.47 1.88
C ASP A 23 9.08 -1.34 1.49
N PRO A 24 8.26 -2.41 1.55
CA PRO A 24 6.81 -2.27 1.44
C PRO A 24 6.27 -1.53 2.67
N LEU A 25 5.23 -0.70 2.50
CA LEU A 25 4.53 0.01 3.58
C LEU A 25 5.40 0.94 4.46
N LEU A 26 6.55 1.41 3.96
CA LEU A 26 7.51 2.19 4.75
C LEU A 26 6.89 3.40 5.45
N ASN A 27 6.02 4.14 4.75
CA ASN A 27 5.33 5.33 5.26
C ASN A 27 3.82 5.09 5.40
N ASN A 28 3.42 3.93 5.93
CA ASN A 28 2.05 3.73 6.38
C ASN A 28 1.86 4.21 7.83
N ALA A 29 0.93 5.14 8.07
CA ALA A 29 0.71 5.73 9.39
C ALA A 29 -0.49 5.08 10.10
N SER A 30 -1.68 5.14 9.51
CA SER A 30 -2.95 4.66 10.10
C SER A 30 -3.71 3.63 9.25
N GLY A 31 -3.21 3.30 8.06
CA GLY A 31 -3.85 2.33 7.16
C GLY A 31 -3.83 0.90 7.69
N SER A 32 -4.97 0.21 7.61
CA SER A 32 -5.15 -1.17 8.09
C SER A 32 -5.53 -2.13 6.97
N TYR A 33 -5.32 -3.43 7.17
CA TYR A 33 -5.72 -4.52 6.24
C TYR A 33 -5.10 -4.46 4.84
N ASN A 34 -3.92 -3.85 4.70
CA ASN A 34 -3.22 -3.77 3.42
C ASN A 34 -2.30 -4.98 3.21
N ASP A 35 -2.38 -5.59 2.02
CA ASP A 35 -1.43 -6.62 1.58
C ASP A 35 -0.49 -5.99 0.54
N ALA A 36 0.78 -5.83 0.90
CA ALA A 36 1.83 -5.24 0.06
C ALA A 36 2.90 -6.28 -0.27
N VAL A 37 2.88 -6.80 -1.49
CA VAL A 37 3.86 -7.77 -1.99
C VAL A 37 4.62 -7.16 -3.15
N GLY A 38 5.93 -6.96 -2.99
CA GLY A 38 6.80 -6.32 -3.97
C GLY A 38 7.67 -5.22 -3.36
N THR A 39 8.70 -4.82 -4.10
CA THR A 39 9.58 -3.73 -3.69
C THR A 39 8.84 -2.39 -3.77
N PHE A 40 8.86 -1.58 -2.71
CA PHE A 40 8.16 -0.29 -2.61
C PHE A 40 6.64 -0.34 -2.83
N ALA A 41 6.01 -1.52 -2.71
CA ALA A 41 4.55 -1.63 -2.74
C ALA A 41 3.94 -0.84 -1.56
N LEU A 42 2.96 0.02 -1.85
CA LEU A 42 2.33 0.92 -0.85
C LEU A 42 3.33 1.77 -0.03
N LEU A 43 4.40 2.25 -0.67
CA LEU A 43 5.46 3.00 0.01
C LEU A 43 4.95 4.22 0.80
N HIS A 44 4.01 4.99 0.25
CA HIS A 44 3.44 6.19 0.88
C HIS A 44 1.92 6.07 1.05
N ASN A 45 1.50 5.20 1.98
CA ASN A 45 0.09 5.02 2.32
C ASN A 45 -0.28 5.54 3.71
N ILE A 46 -0.51 6.84 3.87
CA ILE A 46 -0.76 7.44 5.19
C ILE A 46 -2.00 6.87 5.88
N GLY A 47 -3.14 6.80 5.19
CA GLY A 47 -4.42 6.38 5.82
C GLY A 47 -5.28 5.41 5.00
N GLY A 48 -4.87 5.06 3.78
CA GLY A 48 -5.60 4.12 2.95
C GLY A 48 -5.64 2.72 3.58
N SER A 49 -6.80 2.10 3.57
CA SER A 49 -7.01 0.76 4.14
C SER A 49 -7.53 -0.21 3.08
N SER A 50 -7.40 -1.50 3.33
CA SER A 50 -7.92 -2.57 2.46
C SER A 50 -7.33 -2.60 1.04
N ASN A 51 -6.10 -2.11 0.84
CA ASN A 51 -5.43 -2.21 -0.46
C ASN A 51 -4.77 -3.58 -0.64
N LYS A 52 -4.94 -4.20 -1.82
CA LYS A 52 -4.32 -5.49 -2.21
C LYS A 52 -3.35 -5.27 -3.35
N VAL A 53 -2.06 -5.42 -3.08
CA VAL A 53 -0.98 -4.92 -3.93
C VAL A 53 0.08 -5.97 -4.17
N PHE A 54 0.31 -6.28 -5.46
CA PHE A 54 1.27 -7.28 -5.91
C PHE A 54 2.07 -6.71 -7.08
N GLY A 55 3.28 -6.19 -6.84
CA GLY A 55 4.12 -5.61 -7.89
C GLY A 55 5.15 -4.59 -7.35
N ASN A 56 6.19 -4.30 -8.12
CA ASN A 56 7.16 -3.26 -7.79
C ASN A 56 6.52 -1.87 -7.88
N ALA A 57 6.64 -1.06 -6.82
CA ALA A 57 6.15 0.32 -6.74
C ALA A 57 4.65 0.51 -7.07
N ALA A 58 3.86 -0.56 -7.05
CA ALA A 58 2.41 -0.51 -7.22
C ALA A 58 1.77 0.25 -6.04
N LEU A 59 0.85 1.16 -6.35
CA LEU A 59 0.25 2.10 -5.39
C LEU A 59 1.27 2.81 -4.47
N SER A 60 2.49 3.09 -4.96
CA SER A 60 3.56 3.66 -4.14
C SER A 60 3.28 5.08 -3.64
N GLN A 61 2.47 5.86 -4.35
CA GLN A 61 1.99 7.21 -3.97
C GLN A 61 0.46 7.19 -3.84
N ASN A 62 -0.02 6.52 -2.79
CA ASN A 62 -1.44 6.43 -2.49
C ASN A 62 -1.70 6.86 -1.04
N ARG A 63 -1.88 8.16 -0.81
CA ARG A 63 -1.78 8.75 0.54
C ARG A 63 -2.98 8.43 1.43
N TYR A 64 -4.20 8.48 0.92
CA TYR A 64 -5.42 8.17 1.68
C TYR A 64 -6.34 7.17 1.00
N ALA A 65 -6.09 6.82 -0.25
CA ALA A 65 -7.01 5.97 -0.99
C ALA A 65 -6.94 4.50 -0.56
N GLY A 66 -8.13 3.95 -0.32
CA GLY A 66 -8.36 2.59 0.15
C GLY A 66 -9.12 1.76 -0.88
N ASP A 67 -9.29 0.49 -0.54
CA ASP A 67 -10.10 -0.47 -1.30
C ASP A 67 -9.63 -0.63 -2.76
N ASN A 68 -8.32 -0.50 -3.02
CA ASN A 68 -7.77 -0.72 -4.35
C ASN A 68 -7.12 -2.10 -4.50
N THR A 69 -7.23 -2.70 -5.69
CA THR A 69 -6.48 -3.89 -6.09
C THR A 69 -5.54 -3.52 -7.24
N ALA A 70 -4.23 -3.67 -7.03
CA ALA A 70 -3.19 -3.36 -8.01
C ALA A 70 -2.26 -4.57 -8.21
N ILE A 71 -2.19 -5.08 -9.44
CA ILE A 71 -1.36 -6.24 -9.80
C ILE A 71 -0.46 -5.90 -10.98
N GLY A 72 0.85 -5.97 -10.75
CA GLY A 72 1.95 -5.73 -11.67
C GLY A 72 2.69 -4.42 -11.41
N ASP A 73 3.81 -4.22 -12.10
CA ASP A 73 4.78 -3.18 -11.75
C ASP A 73 4.26 -1.78 -12.08
N PHE A 74 4.49 -0.83 -11.17
CA PHE A 74 4.04 0.57 -11.26
C PHE A 74 2.52 0.77 -11.45
N THR A 75 1.72 -0.29 -11.30
CA THR A 75 0.26 -0.22 -11.45
C THR A 75 -0.33 0.72 -10.40
N LEU A 76 -1.11 1.69 -10.87
CA LEU A 76 -1.72 2.76 -10.06
C LEU A 76 -0.70 3.52 -9.19
N ALA A 77 0.58 3.62 -9.58
CA ALA A 77 1.63 4.18 -8.72
C ALA A 77 1.31 5.57 -8.14
N ASN A 78 0.59 6.42 -8.88
CA ASN A 78 0.28 7.81 -8.50
C ASN A 78 -1.22 8.07 -8.36
N ASN A 79 -1.95 7.14 -7.75
CA ASN A 79 -3.41 7.21 -7.71
C ASN A 79 -3.94 8.36 -6.83
N ASP A 80 -3.23 8.74 -5.75
CA ASP A 80 -3.70 9.75 -4.79
C ASP A 80 -2.59 10.68 -4.29
N MET A 81 -1.82 11.24 -5.24
CA MET A 81 -0.79 12.23 -4.90
C MET A 81 -1.38 13.57 -4.39
N THR A 82 -2.59 13.90 -4.80
CA THR A 82 -3.23 15.20 -4.51
C THR A 82 -4.16 15.16 -3.28
N GLU A 83 -4.25 14.02 -2.59
CA GLU A 83 -5.09 13.85 -1.39
C GLU A 83 -6.57 14.23 -1.62
N ASN A 84 -7.08 14.03 -2.84
CA ASN A 84 -8.42 14.47 -3.21
C ASN A 84 -9.49 13.42 -2.92
N ASN A 85 -9.10 12.30 -2.31
CA ASN A 85 -9.98 11.18 -2.00
C ASN A 85 -10.73 10.61 -3.23
N ALA A 86 -10.23 10.79 -4.46
CA ALA A 86 -10.92 10.31 -5.67
C ALA A 86 -10.53 8.88 -6.06
N ALA A 87 -9.52 8.30 -5.42
CA ALA A 87 -8.83 7.10 -5.87
C ALA A 87 -9.21 5.82 -5.08
N TYR A 88 -10.46 5.70 -4.66
CA TYR A 88 -10.97 4.49 -4.00
C TYR A 88 -11.57 3.50 -5.00
N PHE A 89 -11.63 2.23 -4.60
CA PHE A 89 -12.36 1.18 -5.33
C PHE A 89 -11.84 0.89 -6.75
N ASN A 90 -10.55 1.10 -7.01
CA ASN A 90 -9.95 0.80 -8.30
C ASN A 90 -9.45 -0.65 -8.37
N THR A 91 -9.62 -1.29 -9.52
CA THR A 91 -8.95 -2.55 -9.84
C THR A 91 -8.15 -2.37 -11.11
N ALA A 92 -6.84 -2.57 -11.04
CA ALA A 92 -5.95 -2.48 -12.18
C ALA A 92 -4.98 -3.66 -12.21
N VAL A 93 -4.78 -4.21 -13.40
CA VAL A 93 -3.86 -5.31 -13.67
C VAL A 93 -3.07 -4.94 -14.92
N GLY A 94 -1.74 -4.82 -14.81
CA GLY A 94 -0.88 -4.37 -15.90
C GLY A 94 0.60 -4.50 -15.55
N ALA A 95 1.45 -4.66 -16.57
CA ALA A 95 2.90 -4.82 -16.43
C ALA A 95 3.63 -3.48 -16.43
#